data_AF-A0A7K4VUF2-F1
#
_entry.id   AF-A0A7K4VUF2-F1
#
_cell.length_a   1.000
_cell.length_b   1.000
_cell.length_c   1.000
_cell.angle_alpha   90.00
_cell.angle_beta   90.00
_cell.angle_gamma   90.00
#
_symmetry.space_group_name_H-M   'P 1'
#
loop_
_entity.id
_entity.type
_entity.pdbx_description
1 polymer ?
#
loop_
_entity_poly.entity_id
_entity_poly.type
_entity_poly.pdbx_seq_one_letter_code
_entity_poly.pdbx_strand_id
1 'polypeptide(L)'
;MPLSRYYLNCSIESHYATYNWYHEDVLIKSCNTSHPQHDCFHFIPSVRREHYGHYVCVSEEDGFRQALVKERLLDRQHFLWQRGRAPATLASWLQLLLVVALAELFH
;
A
#
# COMPACT_ATOMS: atom_id res chain seq x y z
N MET A 1 -8.92 16.51 -13.42
CA MET A 1 -7.92 15.51 -13.86
C MET A 1 -8.66 14.21 -14.10
N PRO A 2 -8.60 13.57 -15.27
CA PRO A 2 -9.39 12.37 -15.47
C PRO A 2 -8.75 11.25 -14.66
N LEU A 3 -9.51 10.83 -13.65
CA LEU A 3 -9.48 9.59 -12.90
C LEU A 3 -8.53 8.54 -13.50
N SER A 4 -7.31 8.41 -12.95
CA SER A 4 -6.29 7.49 -13.44
C SER A 4 -6.79 6.04 -13.45
N ARG A 5 -6.40 5.27 -14.45
CA ARG A 5 -6.60 3.81 -14.46
C ARG A 5 -5.55 3.14 -13.59
N TYR A 6 -5.93 2.11 -12.85
CA TYR A 6 -5.01 1.33 -12.02
C TYR A 6 -5.43 -0.14 -11.99
N TYR A 7 -4.49 -1.04 -11.69
CA TYR A 7 -4.78 -2.44 -11.46
C TYR A 7 -3.88 -3.00 -10.38
N LEU A 8 -4.40 -3.99 -9.65
CA LEU A 8 -3.69 -4.77 -8.65
C LEU A 8 -3.66 -6.21 -9.14
N ASN A 9 -2.48 -6.85 -9.16
CA ASN A 9 -2.33 -8.22 -9.64
C ASN A 9 -2.15 -9.18 -8.47
N CYS A 10 -2.88 -10.29 -8.47
CA CYS A 10 -2.67 -11.41 -7.55
C CYS A 10 -2.17 -12.61 -8.33
N SER A 11 -0.94 -13.03 -8.03
CA SER A 11 -0.33 -14.19 -8.66
C SER A 11 -1.08 -15.47 -8.26
N ILE A 12 -1.48 -16.25 -9.25
CA ILE A 12 -2.03 -17.60 -9.04
C ILE A 12 -0.85 -18.58 -8.99
N GLU A 13 -0.63 -19.20 -7.84
CA GLU A 13 0.44 -20.18 -7.62
C GLU A 13 -0.10 -21.63 -7.62
N SER A 14 -1.28 -21.82 -7.03
CA SER A 14 -2.05 -23.07 -7.05
C SER A 14 -3.37 -22.89 -7.80
N HIS A 15 -3.70 -23.83 -8.69
CA HIS A 15 -4.98 -23.85 -9.41
C HIS A 15 -6.13 -24.45 -8.60
N TYR A 16 -5.81 -25.17 -7.52
CA TYR A 16 -6.81 -25.75 -6.62
C TYR A 16 -7.22 -24.77 -5.51
N ALA A 17 -6.42 -23.73 -5.28
CA ALA A 17 -6.73 -22.66 -4.35
C ALA A 17 -7.82 -21.71 -4.89
N THR A 18 -8.63 -21.18 -3.97
CA THR A 18 -9.54 -20.05 -4.22
C THR A 18 -8.83 -18.74 -3.90
N TYR A 19 -8.98 -17.72 -4.75
CA TYR A 19 -8.37 -16.40 -4.54
C TYR A 19 -9.44 -15.32 -4.39
N ASN A 20 -9.28 -14.49 -3.36
CA ASN A 20 -10.24 -13.45 -3.00
C ASN A 20 -9.52 -12.13 -2.78
N TRP A 21 -10.03 -11.08 -3.41
CA TRP A 21 -9.63 -9.70 -3.18
C TRP A 21 -10.53 -9.04 -2.14
N TYR A 22 -9.91 -8.35 -1.21
CA TYR A 22 -10.55 -7.54 -0.17
C TYR A 22 -10.08 -6.10 -0.28
N HIS A 23 -11.00 -5.16 -0.08
CA HIS A 23 -10.73 -3.73 0.10
C HIS A 23 -11.38 -3.25 1.39
N GLU A 24 -10.56 -2.69 2.30
CA GLU A 24 -10.99 -2.35 3.68
C GLU A 24 -11.77 -3.50 4.35
N ASP A 25 -11.20 -4.72 4.26
CA ASP A 25 -11.75 -5.99 4.77
C ASP A 25 -13.07 -6.47 4.13
N VAL A 26 -13.58 -5.78 3.11
CA VAL A 26 -14.76 -6.19 2.35
C VAL A 26 -14.36 -6.98 1.11
N LEU A 27 -14.97 -8.15 0.89
CA LEU A 27 -14.77 -8.95 -0.32
C LEU A 27 -15.27 -8.19 -1.55
N ILE A 28 -14.37 -7.92 -2.50
CA ILE A 28 -14.69 -7.16 -3.73
C ILE A 28 -14.61 -8.01 -5.00
N LYS A 29 -13.87 -9.12 -4.99
CA LYS A 29 -13.76 -10.04 -6.14
C LYS A 29 -13.29 -11.41 -5.69
N SER A 30 -13.93 -12.45 -6.21
CA SER A 30 -13.42 -13.83 -6.18
C SER A 30 -12.93 -14.21 -7.57
N CYS A 31 -11.77 -14.85 -7.65
CA CYS A 31 -11.20 -15.33 -8.89
C CYS A 31 -11.51 -16.81 -9.06
N ASN A 32 -12.00 -17.18 -10.24
CA ASN A 32 -12.24 -18.57 -10.61
C ASN A 32 -11.00 -19.12 -11.32
N THR A 33 -10.37 -20.14 -10.73
CA THR A 33 -9.16 -20.80 -11.26
C THR A 33 -9.46 -21.99 -12.18
N SER A 34 -10.73 -22.39 -12.32
CA SER A 34 -11.17 -23.63 -12.97
C SER A 34 -11.33 -23.56 -14.50
N HIS A 35 -11.09 -22.40 -15.12
CA HIS A 35 -11.24 -22.16 -16.56
C HIS A 35 -10.12 -21.21 -17.05
N PRO A 36 -9.81 -21.12 -18.37
CA PRO A 36 -8.49 -20.65 -18.86
C PRO A 36 -8.18 -19.15 -18.67
N GLN A 37 -8.88 -18.45 -17.76
CA GLN A 37 -8.43 -17.15 -17.28
C GLN A 37 -7.34 -17.34 -16.22
N HIS A 38 -6.10 -17.15 -16.66
CA HIS A 38 -4.90 -17.27 -15.85
C HIS A 38 -4.63 -16.07 -14.92
N ASP A 39 -5.42 -14.99 -15.02
CA ASP A 39 -5.09 -13.71 -14.38
C ASP A 39 -6.12 -13.31 -13.30
N CYS A 40 -5.67 -13.20 -12.04
CA CYS A 40 -6.47 -12.71 -10.92
C CYS A 40 -6.11 -11.25 -10.56
N PHE A 41 -6.50 -10.30 -11.42
CA PHE A 41 -6.30 -8.87 -11.14
C PHE A 41 -7.60 -8.16 -10.72
N HIS A 42 -7.48 -7.13 -9.87
CA HIS A 42 -8.53 -6.16 -9.60
C HIS A 42 -8.27 -4.88 -10.41
N PHE A 43 -9.19 -4.52 -11.30
CA PHE A 43 -9.06 -3.35 -12.16
C PHE A 43 -9.91 -2.19 -11.67
N ILE A 44 -9.28 -1.02 -11.55
CA ILE A 44 -9.91 0.24 -11.20
C ILE A 44 -9.90 1.11 -12.46
N PRO A 45 -11.00 1.18 -13.23
CA PRO A 45 -11.04 1.90 -14.50
C PRO A 45 -10.87 3.42 -14.32
N SER A 46 -11.07 3.90 -13.11
CA SER A 46 -11.20 5.31 -12.80
C SER A 46 -11.05 5.48 -11.28
N VAL A 47 -9.83 5.73 -10.81
CA VAL A 47 -9.54 5.89 -9.37
C VAL A 47 -10.30 7.10 -8.80
N ARG A 48 -10.96 6.87 -7.67
CA ARG A 48 -11.83 7.82 -6.96
C ARG A 48 -11.57 7.69 -5.45
N ARG A 49 -12.19 8.53 -4.64
CA ARG A 49 -11.95 8.56 -3.18
C ARG A 49 -12.25 7.22 -2.53
N GLU A 50 -13.31 6.56 -2.95
CA GLU A 50 -13.74 5.24 -2.49
C GLU A 50 -12.75 4.12 -2.82
N HIS A 51 -11.84 4.32 -3.76
CA HIS A 51 -10.84 3.31 -4.13
C HIS A 51 -9.56 3.42 -3.29
N TYR A 52 -9.34 4.50 -2.54
CA TYR A 52 -8.19 4.58 -1.65
C TYR A 52 -8.38 3.65 -0.45
N GLY A 53 -7.28 3.16 0.11
CA GLY A 53 -7.32 2.22 1.23
C GLY A 53 -6.48 0.97 1.03
N HIS A 54 -6.69 0.00 1.90
CA HIS A 54 -5.96 -1.26 1.94
C HIS A 54 -6.60 -2.28 1.00
N TYR A 55 -5.76 -2.94 0.21
CA TYR A 55 -6.13 -4.07 -0.64
C TYR A 55 -5.35 -5.30 -0.24
N VAL A 56 -6.05 -6.42 -0.11
CA VAL A 56 -5.45 -7.71 0.21
C VAL A 56 -5.96 -8.77 -0.75
N CYS A 57 -5.05 -9.52 -1.36
CA CYS A 57 -5.40 -10.77 -2.02
C CYS A 57 -5.10 -11.93 -1.08
N VAL A 58 -6.06 -12.82 -0.88
CA VAL A 58 -5.94 -14.02 -0.04
C VAL A 58 -6.17 -15.26 -0.88
N SER A 59 -5.24 -16.21 -0.82
CA SER A 59 -5.42 -17.59 -1.29
C SER A 59 -5.92 -18.48 -0.16
N GLU A 60 -6.76 -19.45 -0.52
CA GLU A 60 -7.26 -20.47 0.40
C GLU A 60 -7.33 -21.84 -0.28
N GLU A 61 -6.71 -22.85 0.33
CA GLU A 61 -6.67 -24.23 -0.15
C GLU A 61 -6.63 -25.18 1.05
N ASP A 62 -7.54 -26.15 1.10
CA ASP A 62 -7.61 -27.16 2.17
C ASP A 62 -7.56 -26.59 3.61
N GLY A 63 -8.14 -25.40 3.80
CA GLY A 63 -8.16 -24.68 5.08
C GLY A 63 -6.89 -23.89 5.41
N PHE A 64 -5.86 -23.95 4.58
CA PHE A 64 -4.71 -23.05 4.64
C PHE A 64 -5.05 -21.73 3.96
N ARG A 65 -4.79 -20.62 4.66
CA ARG A 65 -5.13 -19.26 4.21
C ARG A 65 -3.89 -18.38 4.22
N GLN A 66 -3.58 -17.73 3.09
CA GLN A 66 -2.40 -16.89 2.95
C GLN A 66 -2.72 -15.56 2.25
N ALA A 67 -2.25 -14.44 2.81
CA ALA A 67 -2.29 -13.15 2.13
C ALA A 67 -1.09 -13.02 1.18
N LEU A 68 -1.35 -12.99 -0.12
CA LEU A 68 -0.33 -12.92 -1.18
C LEU A 68 0.03 -11.49 -1.54
N VAL A 69 -0.94 -10.57 -1.47
CA VAL A 69 -0.75 -9.14 -1.75
C VAL A 69 -1.25 -8.33 -0.57
N LYS A 70 -0.49 -7.32 -0.17
CA LYS A 70 -0.88 -6.34 0.86
C LYS A 70 -0.45 -4.95 0.39
N GLU A 71 -1.35 -4.23 -0.25
CA GLU A 71 -1.07 -2.91 -0.81
C GLU A 71 -1.98 -1.85 -0.21
N ARG A 72 -1.54 -0.60 -0.27
CA ARG A 72 -2.34 0.56 0.15
C ARG A 72 -2.34 1.62 -0.94
N LEU A 73 -3.50 1.86 -1.54
CA LEU A 73 -3.66 2.93 -2.50
C LEU A 73 -3.83 4.25 -1.73
N LEU A 74 -2.90 5.19 -1.96
CA LEU A 74 -2.88 6.48 -1.29
C LEU A 74 -3.27 7.62 -2.22
N ASP A 75 -4.01 8.59 -1.68
CA ASP A 75 -4.18 9.88 -2.34
C ASP A 75 -2.84 10.61 -2.34
N ARG A 76 -2.44 11.13 -3.51
CA ARG A 76 -1.22 11.92 -3.70
C ARG A 76 -1.13 13.09 -2.72
N GLN A 77 -2.24 13.76 -2.42
CA GLN A 77 -2.25 14.86 -1.44
C GLN A 77 -1.90 14.36 -0.04
N HIS A 78 -2.47 13.22 0.36
CA HIS A 78 -2.23 12.62 1.66
C HIS A 78 -0.80 12.07 1.79
N PHE A 79 -0.26 11.47 0.72
CA PHE A 79 1.14 11.00 0.68
C PHE A 79 2.14 12.14 0.85
N LEU A 80 1.93 13.27 0.14
CA LEU A 80 2.80 14.44 0.27
C LEU A 80 2.75 15.04 1.68
N TRP A 81 1.58 15.04 2.32
CA TRP A 81 1.44 15.52 3.69
C TRP A 81 2.14 14.62 4.72
N GLN A 82 2.08 13.30 4.55
CA GLN A 82 2.81 12.35 5.42
C GLN A 82 4.33 12.47 5.24
N ARG A 83 4.82 12.70 4.02
CA ARG A 83 6.26 12.85 3.75
C ARG A 83 6.84 14.15 4.29
N GLY A 84 6.06 15.23 4.34
CA GLY A 84 6.45 16.51 4.96
C GLY A 84 6.61 16.44 6.48
N ARG A 85 6.22 15.33 7.11
CA ARG A 85 6.33 15.06 8.56
C ARG A 85 7.56 14.21 8.92
N ALA A 86 8.63 14.25 8.12
CA ALA A 86 9.92 13.75 8.57
C ALA A 86 10.23 14.41 9.94
N PRO A 87 10.42 13.64 11.02
CA PRO A 87 10.68 14.22 12.32
C PRO A 87 11.96 15.05 12.18
N ALA A 88 11.92 16.29 12.64
CA ALA A 88 13.06 17.21 12.67
C ALA A 88 14.14 16.76 13.69
N THR A 89 14.34 15.46 13.86
CA THR A 89 15.31 14.89 14.79
C THR A 89 16.72 15.25 14.36
N LEU A 90 17.02 15.28 13.06
CA LEU A 90 18.34 15.69 12.54
C LEU A 90 18.62 17.18 12.73
N ALA A 91 17.59 18.03 12.80
CA ALA A 91 17.76 19.46 13.07
C ALA A 91 18.18 19.72 14.53
N SER A 92 17.76 18.87 15.47
CA SER A 92 18.06 19.04 16.90
C SER A 92 19.55 18.93 17.23
N TRP A 93 20.29 18.03 16.57
CA TRP A 93 21.72 17.82 16.86
C TRP A 93 22.59 18.92 16.28
N LEU A 94 22.24 19.42 15.09
CA LEU A 94 22.91 20.56 14.46
C LEU A 94 22.76 21.83 15.29
N GLN A 95 21.60 22.04 15.92
CA GLN A 95 21.40 23.17 16.82
C GLN A 95 22.20 23.02 18.12
N LEU A 96 22.31 21.82 18.69
CA LEU A 96 23.17 21.58 19.86
C LEU A 96 24.65 21.85 19.55
N LEU A 97 25.14 21.34 18.41
CA LEU A 97 26.52 21.56 17.97
C LEU A 97 26.82 23.05 17.73
N LEU A 98 25.86 23.81 17.19
CA LEU A 98 25.98 25.25 16.99
C LEU A 98 26.09 26.00 18.33
N VAL A 99 25.28 25.62 19.33
CA VAL A 99 25.32 26.25 20.67
C VAL A 99 26.65 25.96 21.37
N VAL A 100 27.16 24.73 21.29
CA VAL A 100 28.47 24.35 21.87
C VAL A 100 29.61 25.12 21.20
N ALA A 101 29.61 25.21 19.86
CA ALA A 101 30.64 25.94 19.13
C ALA A 101 30.65 27.43 19.45
N LEU A 102 29.48 28.06 19.65
CA LEU A 102 29.39 29.46 20.06
C LEU A 102 29.89 29.65 21.51
N ALA A 103 29.56 28.74 22.43
CA ALA A 103 30.00 28.85 23.82
C ALA A 103 31.54 28.83 23.98
N GLU A 104 32.22 28.00 23.20
CA GLU A 104 33.69 27.93 23.16
C GLU A 104 34.34 29.16 22.51
N LEU A 105 33.62 29.89 21.64
CA LEU A 105 34.15 31.07 20.96
C LEU A 105 34.08 32.34 21.82
N PHE A 106 33.24 32.34 22.84
CA PHE A 106 33.02 33.46 23.78
C PHE A 106 33.62 33.20 25.18
N HIS A 107 34.42 32.13 25.33
CA HIS A 107 35.29 31.87 26.47
C HIS A 107 36.76 32.13 26.09
#